data_AF-A0A2S9GA18-F1
#
_entry.id   AF-A0A2S9GA18-F1
#
_cell.length_a   1.000
_cell.length_b   1.000
_cell.length_c   1.000
_cell.angle_alpha   90.00
_cell.angle_beta   90.00
_cell.angle_gamma   90.00
#
_symmetry.space_group_name_H-M   'P 1'
#
loop_
_entity.id
_entity.type
_entity.pdbx_description
1 polymer ?
#
loop_
_entity_poly.entity_id
_entity_poly.type
_entity_poly.pdbx_seq_one_letter_code
_entity_poly.pdbx_strand_id
1 'polypeptide(L)'
;AVLSLIATAAEHRPLLAIVDDAQWLDQVSVQTLAFVARRLLAEPVALVFGVRDHPELLAGLPELVVDGLSDADARELLDSVMLAG
;
A
#
# COMPACT_ATOMS: atom_id res chain seq x y z
N ALA A 1 3.63 9.94 18.07
CA ALA A 1 2.41 9.12 18.22
C ALA A 1 2.42 7.96 17.22
N VAL A 2 2.06 8.12 15.94
CA VAL A 2 2.10 6.99 14.96
C VAL A 2 3.47 6.85 14.27
N LEU A 3 4.08 7.94 13.80
CA LEU A 3 5.41 7.90 13.17
C LEU A 3 6.44 7.20 14.07
N SER A 4 6.56 7.66 15.32
CA SER A 4 7.48 7.08 16.30
C SER A 4 7.19 5.59 16.57
N LEU A 5 5.91 5.20 16.60
CA LEU A 5 5.53 3.79 16.77
C LEU A 5 6.03 2.93 15.61
N ILE A 6 5.82 3.39 14.37
CA ILE A 6 6.26 2.69 13.16
C ILE A 6 7.79 2.64 13.06
N ALA A 7 8.47 3.75 13.38
CA ALA A 7 9.94 3.79 13.42
C ALA A 7 10.49 2.81 14.47
N THR A 8 9.94 2.80 15.69
CA THR A 8 10.37 1.86 16.74
C THR A 8 10.11 0.40 16.36
N ALA A 9 9.01 0.10 15.68
CA ALA A 9 8.77 -1.24 15.16
C ALA A 9 9.82 -1.69 14.13
N ALA A 10 10.46 -0.74 13.44
CA ALA A 10 11.46 -0.99 12.42
C ALA A 10 12.92 -0.98 12.95
N GLU A 11 13.13 -0.63 14.22
CA GLU A 11 14.47 -0.58 14.85
C GLU A 11 15.22 -1.91 14.78
N HIS A 12 14.50 -3.03 14.92
CA HIS A 12 15.10 -4.36 14.97
C HIS A 12 15.28 -4.99 13.58
N ARG A 13 14.40 -4.64 12.63
CA ARG A 13 14.38 -5.17 11.27
C ARG A 13 13.58 -4.25 10.35
N PRO A 14 13.90 -4.19 9.05
CA PRO A 14 13.08 -3.46 8.09
C PRO A 14 11.60 -3.88 8.13
N LEU A 15 10.72 -2.89 8.04
CA LEU A 15 9.28 -3.05 8.13
C LEU A 15 8.62 -2.73 6.78
N LEU A 16 7.81 -3.66 6.27
CA LEU A 16 6.85 -3.40 5.20
C LEU A 16 5.45 -3.45 5.81
N ALA A 17 4.73 -2.33 5.76
CA ALA A 17 3.34 -2.25 6.17
C ALA A 17 2.45 -2.09 4.94
N ILE A 18 1.48 -3.00 4.79
CA ILE A 18 0.51 -2.97 3.70
C ILE A 18 -0.83 -2.54 4.29
N VAL A 19 -1.39 -1.48 3.75
CA VAL A 19 -2.72 -0.96 4.09
C VAL A 19 -3.60 -1.20 2.88
N ASP A 20 -4.25 -2.35 2.87
CA ASP A 20 -5.15 -2.73 1.78
C ASP A 20 -6.52 -2.06 1.94
N ASP A 21 -7.22 -1.87 0.82
CA ASP A 21 -8.52 -1.18 0.74
C ASP A 21 -8.55 0.16 1.54
N ALA A 22 -7.49 0.97 1.44
CA ALA A 22 -7.31 2.18 2.24
C ALA A 22 -8.41 3.24 2.02
N GLN A 23 -9.20 3.13 0.94
CA GLN A 23 -10.39 3.96 0.72
C GLN A 23 -11.50 3.75 1.76
N TRP A 24 -11.43 2.69 2.58
CA TRP A 24 -12.39 2.42 3.65
C TRP A 24 -11.99 3.03 5.00
N LEU A 25 -10.77 3.53 5.11
CA LEU A 25 -10.31 4.20 6.32
C LEU A 25 -11.04 5.53 6.51
N ASP A 26 -11.27 5.89 7.77
CA ASP A 26 -11.74 7.24 8.07
C ASP A 26 -10.70 8.29 7.67
N GLN A 27 -11.18 9.50 7.42
CA GLN A 27 -10.37 10.61 6.91
C GLN A 27 -9.15 10.92 7.79
N VAL A 28 -9.30 10.85 9.12
CA VAL A 28 -8.22 11.18 10.07
C VAL A 28 -7.14 10.11 10.02
N SER A 29 -7.53 8.83 9.92
CA SER A 29 -6.61 7.71 9.76
C SER A 29 -5.79 7.81 8.46
N VAL A 30 -6.44 8.04 7.31
CA VAL A 30 -5.73 8.20 6.02
C VAL A 30 -4.76 9.37 6.08
N GLN A 31 -5.21 10.53 6.58
CA GLN A 31 -4.37 11.72 6.69
C GLN A 31 -3.14 11.46 7.57
N THR A 32 -3.31 10.74 8.68
CA THR A 32 -2.22 10.40 9.60
C THR A 32 -1.21 9.47 8.92
N LEU A 33 -1.68 8.42 8.25
CA LEU A 33 -0.79 7.48 7.56
C LEU A 33 -0.08 8.12 6.36
N ALA A 34 -0.76 8.98 5.61
CA ALA A 34 -0.16 9.75 4.51
C ALA A 34 0.95 10.68 5.03
N PHE A 35 0.71 11.36 6.15
CA PHE A 35 1.74 12.17 6.81
C PHE A 35 2.96 11.34 7.23
N VAL A 36 2.73 10.15 7.78
CA VAL A 36 3.79 9.24 8.19
C VAL A 36 4.59 8.75 6.98
N ALA A 37 3.93 8.30 5.92
CA ALA A 37 4.56 7.81 4.70
C ALA A 37 5.52 8.85 4.08
N ARG A 38 5.14 10.14 4.08
CA ARG A 38 6.00 11.23 3.58
C ARG A 38 7.25 11.52 4.43
N ARG A 39 7.30 11.04 5.67
CA ARG A 39 8.36 11.37 6.64
C ARG A 39 9.29 10.22 6.97
N LEU A 40 9.06 9.03 6.43
CA LEU A 40 9.86 7.84 6.68
C LEU A 40 11.06 7.68 5.75
N LEU A 41 11.43 8.71 4.99
CA LEU A 41 12.52 8.67 3.99
C LEU A 41 13.89 8.23 4.55
N ALA A 42 14.11 8.33 5.87
CA ALA A 42 15.35 7.93 6.53
C ALA A 42 15.22 6.64 7.36
N GLU A 43 14.02 6.07 7.48
CA GLU A 43 13.75 4.87 8.27
C GLU A 43 13.68 3.63 7.37
N PRO A 44 14.04 2.42 7.86
CA PRO A 44 13.92 1.18 7.09
C PRO A 44 12.46 0.71 7.02
N VAL A 45 11.56 1.58 6.56
CA VAL A 45 10.12 1.38 6.52
C VAL A 45 9.59 1.65 5.13
N ALA A 46 8.78 0.72 4.62
CA ALA A 46 7.93 0.93 3.45
C ALA A 46 6.45 0.86 3.88
N LEU A 47 5.65 1.84 3.46
CA LEU A 47 4.19 1.75 3.50
C LEU A 47 3.64 1.63 2.09
N VAL A 48 2.78 0.64 1.88
CA VAL A 48 2.08 0.42 0.61
C VAL A 48 0.59 0.53 0.88
N PHE A 49 -0.08 1.40 0.12
CA PHE A 49 -1.52 1.59 0.19
C PHE A 49 -2.17 0.96 -1.04
N GLY A 50 -3.05 -0.02 -0.83
CA GLY A 50 -3.97 -0.51 -1.85
C GLY A 50 -5.20 0.39 -1.86
N VAL A 51 -5.53 0.99 -3.00
CA VAL A 51 -6.73 1.80 -3.16
C VAL A 51 -7.42 1.48 -4.47
N ARG A 52 -8.76 1.56 -4.48
CA ARG A 52 -9.55 1.45 -5.73
C ARG A 52 -9.62 2.76 -6.49
N ASP A 53 -9.88 3.85 -5.77
CA ASP A 53 -9.91 5.21 -6.28
C ASP A 53 -8.83 6.03 -5.57
N HIS A 54 -8.14 6.92 -6.27
CA HIS A 54 -7.05 7.72 -5.73
C HIS A 54 -7.59 8.77 -4.72
N PRO A 55 -7.38 8.62 -3.40
CA PRO A 55 -7.81 9.62 -2.44
C PRO A 55 -6.83 10.80 -2.44
N GLU A 56 -7.32 12.03 -2.55
CA GLU A 56 -6.49 13.25 -2.59
C GLU A 56 -5.49 13.34 -1.43
N LEU A 57 -5.80 12.74 -0.27
CA LEU A 57 -4.94 12.73 0.91
C LEU A 57 -3.63 11.93 0.72
N LEU A 58 -3.62 10.95 -0.19
CA LEU A 58 -2.43 10.17 -0.56
C LEU A 58 -1.63 10.81 -1.70
N ALA A 59 -2.12 11.90 -2.30
CA ALA A 59 -1.42 12.60 -3.36
C ALA A 59 0.01 12.99 -2.97
N GLY A 60 0.92 12.91 -3.96
CA GLY A 60 2.34 13.20 -3.78
C GLY A 60 3.16 12.07 -3.17
N LEU A 61 2.56 10.91 -2.88
CA LEU A 61 3.29 9.66 -2.70
C LEU A 61 3.62 9.04 -4.07
N PRO A 62 4.64 8.17 -4.16
CA PRO A 62 4.87 7.38 -5.37
C PRO A 62 3.66 6.49 -5.68
N GLU A 63 3.29 6.43 -6.95
CA GLU A 63 2.09 5.72 -7.41
C GLU A 63 2.46 4.63 -8.41
N LEU A 64 1.79 3.48 -8.28
CA LEU A 64 1.80 2.41 -9.26
C LEU A 64 0.35 2.10 -9.60
N VAL A 65 -0.06 2.47 -10.82
CA VAL A 65 -1.39 2.12 -11.33
C VAL A 65 -1.38 0.64 -11.69
N VAL A 66 -2.32 -0.10 -11.11
CA VAL A 66 -2.54 -1.51 -11.43
C VAL A 66 -3.81 -1.60 -12.28
N ASP A 67 -3.61 -1.63 -13.60
CA ASP A 67 -4.70 -1.78 -14.54
C ASP A 67 -5.26 -3.21 -14.56
N GLY A 68 -6.44 -3.36 -15.17
CA GLY A 68 -6.98 -4.68 -15.46
C GLY A 68 -6.04 -5.47 -16.37
N LEU A 69 -5.98 -6.79 -16.15
CA LEU A 69 -5.24 -7.69 -17.01
C LEU A 69 -5.76 -7.61 -18.46
N SER A 70 -4.86 -7.78 -19.42
CA SER A 70 -5.30 -7.99 -20.80
C SER A 70 -6.11 -9.28 -20.90
N ASP A 71 -6.94 -9.38 -21.94
CA ASP A 71 -7.70 -10.58 -22.27
C ASP A 71 -6.83 -11.85 -22.36
N ALA A 72 -5.58 -11.72 -22.79
CA ALA A 72 -4.62 -12.82 -22.87
C ALA A 72 -4.10 -13.20 -21.47
N ASP A 73 -3.61 -12.22 -20.71
CA ASP A 73 -3.06 -12.45 -19.37
C ASP A 73 -4.13 -12.94 -18.38
N ALA A 74 -5.37 -12.48 -18.53
CA ALA A 74 -6.50 -12.93 -17.73
C ALA A 74 -6.84 -14.41 -17.98
N ARG A 75 -6.77 -14.86 -19.24
CA ARG A 75 -6.96 -16.28 -19.59
C ARG A 75 -5.82 -17.13 -19.05
N GLU A 76 -4.57 -16.67 -19.19
CA GLU A 76 -3.41 -17.37 -18.64
C GLU A 76 -3.51 -17.52 -17.11
N LEU A 77 -3.91 -16.45 -16.40
CA LEU A 77 -4.13 -16.51 -14.95
C LEU A 77 -5.21 -17.53 -14.60
N LEU A 78 -6.36 -17.51 -15.31
CA LEU A 78 -7.45 -18.44 -15.07
C LEU A 78 -7.01 -19.89 -15.30
N ASP A 79 -6.32 -20.16 -16.39
CA ASP A 79 -5.80 -21.49 -16.71
C ASP A 79 -4.80 -21.96 -15.64
N SER A 80 -3.94 -21.06 -15.15
CA SER A 80 -2.93 -21.38 -14.12
C SER A 80 -3.54 -21.83 -12.78
N VAL A 81 -4.71 -21.28 -12.42
CA VAL A 81 -5.39 -21.62 -11.16
C VAL A 81 -6.38 -22.79 -11.33
N MET A 82 -6.90 -23.00 -12.54
CA MET A 82 -7.80 -24.13 -12.83
C MET A 82 -7.08 -25.45 -13.07
N LEU A 83 -5.86 -25.42 -13.62
CA LEU A 83 -5.04 -26.62 -13.87
C LEU A 83 -4.16 -27.01 -12.67
N ALA A 84 -4.03 -26.14 -11.67
CA ALA A 84 -3.27 -26.39 -10.45
C ALA A 84 -4.09 -27.04 -9.32
N GLY A 85 -5.36 -27.39 -9.58
CA GLY A 85 -6.23 -28.16 -8.68
C GLY A 85 -6.49 -29.57 -9.19
#